data_AF-A0A955YAE1-F1
#
_entry.id   AF-A0A955YAE1-F1
#
_cell.length_a   1.000
_cell.length_b   1.000
_cell.length_c   1.000
_cell.angle_alpha   90.00
_cell.angle_beta   90.00
_cell.angle_gamma   90.00
#
_symmetry.space_group_name_H-M   'P 1'
#
loop_
_entity.id
_entity.type
_entity.pdbx_description
1 polymer ?
#
loop_
_entity_poly.entity_id
_entity_poly.type
_entity_poly.pdbx_seq_one_letter_code
_entity_poly.pdbx_strand_id
1 'polypeptide(L)'
;MSTLLLALLFGCPSAPPPPPPPANGVFPEVTLPEGPSTDVYPLHLRTADATWELADANLPEGLETHEVTVDLAQYGGRRPHIPLPFQLDAQARARIGLDLQVFVDGREFRFAPLGGSSNTWRLLEDDLVVGANRQDRTLTMRYAGGERLLARRSLARSGLAPSEFVRTSLTLEGRTLPGLMLTTPSSGTWRLTVPARSPRFRATTSLMPRVVDTGATDGTTLELVVRAGGEETVVAERKLSAPGFREWEADLGPWAGRSVELVLRTTVTGTPDHDYAFVGAPTVWGTPEQEVRRVLVIGLDTTRTRDMGWYGYDKPTTPELDALANTSMVAVNAWTPAPRTRPSFRTATTGRYPLLAVGATNIGEVFASNGFATAGFVANIHLQPR
;
A
#
# COMPACT_ATOMS: atom_id res chain seq x y z
N MET A 1 -3.49 37.65 4.04
CA MET A 1 -4.78 36.93 4.12
C MET A 1 -4.70 35.81 3.10
N SER A 2 -4.89 34.53 3.41
CA SER A 2 -5.35 33.93 4.68
C SER A 2 -4.77 32.52 4.84
N THR A 3 -4.36 32.14 6.05
CA THR A 3 -4.20 30.74 6.45
C THR A 3 -4.43 30.66 7.95
N LEU A 4 -5.58 30.15 8.35
CA LEU A 4 -5.98 29.93 9.74
C LEU A 4 -6.63 28.55 9.80
N LEU A 5 -6.11 27.70 10.68
CA LEU A 5 -6.78 26.49 11.17
C LEU A 5 -6.85 26.67 12.69
N LEU A 6 -7.98 26.42 13.36
CA LEU A 6 -8.10 26.17 14.83
C LEU A 6 -9.55 25.77 15.22
N ALA A 7 -9.70 25.15 16.40
CA ALA A 7 -10.83 25.27 17.36
C ALA A 7 -12.14 24.45 17.10
N LEU A 8 -12.99 24.09 18.09
CA LEU A 8 -12.92 23.99 19.58
C LEU A 8 -14.01 23.00 20.13
N LEU A 9 -14.21 22.92 21.46
CA LEU A 9 -15.01 21.93 22.24
C LEU A 9 -16.55 22.27 22.31
N PHE A 10 -17.52 21.50 22.87
CA PHE A 10 -17.60 20.45 23.94
C PHE A 10 -18.88 19.55 23.79
N GLY A 11 -18.97 18.41 24.53
CA GLY A 11 -20.24 17.90 25.13
C GLY A 11 -20.74 16.48 24.76
N CYS A 12 -21.16 15.68 25.75
CA CYS A 12 -21.71 14.29 25.65
C CYS A 12 -22.95 14.14 26.58
N PRO A 13 -23.74 13.02 26.66
CA PRO A 13 -23.48 11.66 26.16
C PRO A 13 -24.67 10.83 25.54
N SER A 14 -24.32 9.60 25.14
CA SER A 14 -25.13 8.35 25.08
C SER A 14 -26.36 8.22 24.15
N ALA A 15 -26.19 7.45 23.07
CA ALA A 15 -27.22 6.78 22.29
C ALA A 15 -26.68 5.42 21.76
N PRO A 16 -27.53 4.41 21.45
CA PRO A 16 -27.08 3.10 20.93
C PRO A 16 -26.45 3.21 19.52
N PRO A 17 -25.66 2.20 19.08
CA PRO A 17 -24.94 2.26 17.82
C PRO A 17 -25.88 2.28 16.59
N PRO A 18 -25.71 3.22 15.65
CA PRO A 18 -26.46 3.25 14.40
C PRO A 18 -25.96 2.17 13.41
N PRO A 19 -26.75 1.84 12.37
CA PRO A 19 -26.34 0.91 11.30
C PRO A 19 -25.06 1.38 10.56
N PRO A 20 -24.37 0.47 9.84
CA PRO A 20 -23.20 0.83 9.03
C PRO A 20 -23.57 1.86 7.95
N PRO A 21 -22.63 2.74 7.55
CA PRO A 21 -22.88 3.72 6.51
C PRO A 21 -23.19 3.05 5.16
N PRO A 22 -23.99 3.68 4.29
CA PRO A 22 -24.29 3.14 2.97
C PRO A 22 -23.01 3.04 2.13
N ALA A 23 -22.88 1.95 1.37
CA ALA A 23 -21.83 1.84 0.38
C ALA A 23 -22.09 2.83 -0.76
N ASN A 24 -21.02 3.51 -1.20
CA ASN A 24 -20.96 4.27 -2.45
C ASN A 24 -21.83 5.54 -2.52
N GLY A 25 -21.71 6.41 -1.52
CA GLY A 25 -21.86 7.85 -1.76
C GLY A 25 -20.73 8.33 -2.68
N VAL A 26 -20.98 8.41 -3.99
CA VAL A 26 -20.02 9.01 -4.94
C VAL A 26 -19.99 10.51 -4.69
N PHE A 27 -18.95 10.98 -4.00
CA PHE A 27 -18.69 12.40 -3.86
C PHE A 27 -18.41 13.00 -5.25
N PRO A 28 -18.92 14.21 -5.57
CA PRO A 28 -18.46 14.93 -6.74
C PRO A 28 -16.96 15.15 -6.63
N GLU A 29 -16.26 14.98 -7.75
CA GLU A 29 -14.82 15.22 -7.84
C GLU A 29 -14.54 16.70 -7.55
N VAL A 30 -13.96 16.99 -6.38
CA VAL A 30 -13.66 18.36 -5.99
C VAL A 30 -12.48 18.85 -6.81
N THR A 31 -12.78 19.57 -7.89
CA THR A 31 -11.78 20.33 -8.64
C THR A 31 -11.19 21.38 -7.70
N LEU A 32 -9.94 21.17 -7.27
CA LEU A 32 -9.21 22.17 -6.49
C LEU A 32 -9.12 23.46 -7.32
N PRO A 33 -9.27 24.65 -6.70
CA PRO A 33 -9.15 25.91 -7.43
C PRO A 33 -7.76 25.99 -8.09
N GLU A 34 -7.75 26.35 -9.38
CA GLU A 34 -6.52 26.61 -10.13
C GLU A 34 -5.82 27.87 -9.59
N GLY A 35 -5.02 27.67 -8.56
CA GLY A 35 -4.20 28.67 -7.88
C GLY A 35 -2.83 28.10 -7.52
N PRO A 36 -1.80 28.96 -7.34
CA PRO A 36 -0.41 28.55 -7.44
C PRO A 36 0.11 27.85 -6.17
N SER A 37 -0.26 26.57 -5.99
CA SER A 37 0.36 25.67 -5.01
C SER A 37 -0.02 24.20 -5.22
N THR A 38 0.31 23.62 -6.38
CA THR A 38 0.55 22.17 -6.48
C THR A 38 2.00 21.87 -6.86
N ASP A 39 2.93 22.48 -6.12
CA ASP A 39 4.36 22.10 -6.13
C ASP A 39 4.61 20.67 -5.60
N VAL A 40 3.58 19.83 -5.44
CA VAL A 40 3.65 18.41 -5.03
C VAL A 40 2.54 17.60 -5.75
N TYR A 41 2.93 16.58 -6.51
CA TYR A 41 2.06 15.63 -7.21
C TYR A 41 2.34 14.20 -6.72
N PRO A 42 1.60 13.68 -5.72
CA PRO A 42 1.72 12.31 -5.26
C PRO A 42 0.98 11.35 -6.21
N LEU A 43 1.70 10.81 -7.19
CA LEU A 43 1.15 10.03 -8.32
C LEU A 43 0.31 8.82 -7.87
N HIS A 44 0.74 8.14 -6.80
CA HIS A 44 0.04 6.98 -6.21
C HIS A 44 -1.31 7.30 -5.52
N LEU A 45 -1.60 8.58 -5.27
CA LEU A 45 -2.91 9.04 -4.81
C LEU A 45 -3.80 9.51 -5.97
N ARG A 46 -3.22 9.65 -7.16
CA ARG A 46 -3.81 10.14 -8.42
C ARG A 46 -3.80 9.06 -9.49
N THR A 47 -4.21 7.84 -9.13
CA THR A 47 -4.23 6.72 -10.09
C THR A 47 -5.46 6.74 -11.01
N ALA A 48 -6.51 7.48 -10.64
CA ALA A 48 -7.66 7.75 -11.50
C ALA A 48 -7.33 8.75 -12.62
N ASP A 49 -6.48 9.74 -12.32
CA ASP A 49 -5.96 10.76 -13.25
C ASP A 49 -5.05 10.19 -14.36
N ALA A 50 -4.69 8.90 -14.28
CA ALA A 50 -3.67 8.28 -15.12
C ALA A 50 -4.25 7.32 -16.17
N THR A 51 -3.67 7.34 -17.35
CA THR A 51 -3.88 6.30 -18.37
C THR A 51 -2.96 5.11 -18.06
N TRP A 52 -3.51 3.89 -18.11
CA TRP A 52 -2.80 2.66 -17.78
C TRP A 52 -2.74 1.70 -18.97
N GLU A 53 -1.55 1.20 -19.27
CA GLU A 53 -1.31 0.09 -20.18
C GLU A 53 -0.68 -1.03 -19.35
N LEU A 54 -1.44 -2.07 -19.01
CA LEU A 54 -0.98 -3.12 -18.10
C LEU A 54 -0.91 -4.47 -18.82
N ALA A 55 0.19 -5.20 -18.63
CA ALA A 55 0.17 -6.65 -18.82
C ALA A 55 -0.77 -7.26 -17.77
N ASP A 56 -1.56 -8.28 -18.14
CA ASP A 56 -2.57 -8.84 -17.24
C ASP A 56 -1.94 -9.38 -15.95
N ALA A 57 -0.92 -10.22 -16.10
CA ALA A 57 -0.27 -10.93 -15.02
C ALA A 57 1.20 -11.22 -15.34
N ASN A 58 1.97 -11.45 -14.28
CA ASN A 58 3.35 -11.95 -14.30
C ASN A 58 3.41 -13.24 -13.48
N LEU A 59 2.53 -14.18 -13.80
CA LEU A 59 2.45 -15.49 -13.15
C LEU A 59 2.94 -16.55 -14.14
N PRO A 60 3.92 -17.40 -13.78
CA PRO A 60 4.29 -18.56 -14.58
C PRO A 60 3.09 -19.44 -14.96
N GLU A 61 3.20 -20.09 -16.11
CA GLU A 61 2.20 -21.05 -16.61
C GLU A 61 1.90 -22.13 -15.54
N GLY A 62 0.61 -22.44 -15.36
CA GLY A 62 0.14 -23.42 -14.36
C GLY A 62 -0.03 -22.88 -12.93
N LEU A 63 0.60 -21.76 -12.55
CA LEU A 63 0.30 -21.06 -11.28
C LEU A 63 -1.00 -20.25 -11.28
N GLU A 64 -1.68 -20.28 -12.42
CA GLU A 64 -3.04 -19.81 -12.62
C GLU A 64 -4.11 -20.57 -11.79
N THR A 65 -3.72 -21.57 -11.01
CA THR A 65 -4.62 -22.24 -10.06
C THR A 65 -4.11 -22.07 -8.64
N HIS A 66 -5.03 -21.86 -7.69
CA HIS A 66 -4.73 -21.97 -6.26
C HIS A 66 -4.52 -23.44 -5.83
N GLU A 67 -4.50 -24.36 -6.80
CA GLU A 67 -4.37 -25.79 -6.67
C GLU A 67 -2.99 -26.22 -7.19
N VAL A 68 -2.16 -26.82 -6.34
CA VAL A 68 -0.86 -27.38 -6.75
C VAL A 68 -0.87 -28.88 -6.48
N THR A 69 -0.64 -29.69 -7.52
CA THR A 69 -0.54 -31.14 -7.41
C THR A 69 0.90 -31.61 -7.53
N VAL A 70 1.35 -32.46 -6.60
CA VAL A 70 2.68 -33.06 -6.58
C VAL A 70 2.58 -34.59 -6.59
N ASP A 71 3.52 -35.23 -7.28
CA ASP A 71 3.72 -36.68 -7.19
C ASP A 71 4.34 -37.02 -5.83
N LEU A 72 3.70 -37.92 -5.07
CA LEU A 72 4.21 -38.41 -3.79
C LEU A 72 5.33 -39.46 -3.95
N ALA A 73 5.45 -40.11 -5.12
CA ALA A 73 6.44 -41.15 -5.35
C ALA A 73 7.88 -40.64 -5.22
N GLN A 74 8.14 -39.38 -5.55
CA GLN A 74 9.46 -38.76 -5.43
C GLN A 74 9.96 -38.64 -3.97
N TYR A 75 9.07 -38.69 -2.97
CA TYR A 75 9.42 -38.48 -1.56
C TYR A 75 9.69 -39.78 -0.77
N GLY A 76 9.48 -40.97 -1.36
CA GLY A 76 10.00 -42.28 -0.90
C GLY A 76 9.61 -42.82 0.51
N GLY A 77 8.96 -42.01 1.36
CA GLY A 77 8.83 -42.24 2.80
C GLY A 77 7.41 -42.54 3.32
N ARG A 78 7.31 -42.77 4.64
CA ARG A 78 6.02 -42.92 5.37
C ARG A 78 5.39 -41.60 5.81
N ARG A 79 6.13 -40.50 5.70
CA ARG A 79 5.69 -39.12 5.97
C ARG A 79 6.52 -38.20 5.06
N PRO A 80 6.05 -37.88 3.85
CA PRO A 80 6.75 -36.94 3.00
C PRO A 80 6.80 -35.57 3.66
N HIS A 81 7.94 -34.91 3.52
CA HIS A 81 8.15 -33.49 3.76
C HIS A 81 8.10 -32.82 2.40
N ILE A 82 7.07 -32.02 2.16
CA ILE A 82 6.78 -31.42 0.87
C ILE A 82 6.90 -29.91 1.05
N PRO A 83 7.89 -29.24 0.42
CA PRO A 83 8.02 -27.79 0.51
C PRO A 83 6.71 -27.12 0.10
N LEU A 84 6.21 -26.21 0.94
CA LEU A 84 4.99 -25.49 0.61
C LEU A 84 5.28 -24.53 -0.56
N PRO A 85 4.55 -24.60 -1.68
CA PRO A 85 4.85 -23.77 -2.84
C PRO A 85 4.53 -22.28 -2.60
N PHE A 86 3.81 -21.92 -1.53
CA PHE A 86 3.38 -20.55 -1.25
C PHE A 86 4.24 -19.88 -0.18
N GLN A 87 4.69 -18.65 -0.43
CA GLN A 87 5.38 -17.86 0.59
C GLN A 87 4.37 -17.32 1.62
N LEU A 88 4.44 -17.79 2.86
CA LEU A 88 3.54 -17.39 3.93
C LEU A 88 4.14 -16.31 4.84
N ASP A 89 3.47 -15.16 4.92
CA ASP A 89 3.70 -14.18 5.98
C ASP A 89 3.17 -14.67 7.35
N ALA A 90 3.41 -13.90 8.40
CA ALA A 90 3.01 -14.26 9.76
C ALA A 90 1.48 -14.41 9.96
N GLN A 91 0.65 -13.67 9.23
CA GLN A 91 -0.81 -13.78 9.30
C GLN A 91 -1.31 -15.01 8.52
N ALA A 92 -0.73 -15.26 7.34
CA ALA A 92 -1.00 -16.43 6.53
C ALA A 92 -0.64 -17.73 7.28
N ARG A 93 0.54 -17.77 7.94
CA ARG A 93 0.95 -18.89 8.80
C ARG A 93 -0.02 -19.12 9.95
N ALA A 94 -0.47 -18.06 10.62
CA ALA A 94 -1.42 -18.18 11.73
C ALA A 94 -2.81 -18.71 11.31
N ARG A 95 -3.16 -18.60 10.02
CA ARG A 95 -4.42 -19.06 9.45
C ARG A 95 -4.33 -20.30 8.57
N ILE A 96 -3.14 -20.87 8.36
CA ILE A 96 -2.91 -21.87 7.30
C ILE A 96 -3.85 -23.09 7.39
N GLY A 97 -4.20 -23.53 8.60
CA GLY A 97 -5.14 -24.63 8.82
C GLY A 97 -6.61 -24.34 8.50
N LEU A 98 -6.96 -23.08 8.21
CA LEU A 98 -8.27 -22.66 7.71
C LEU A 98 -8.24 -22.39 6.20
N ASP A 99 -7.12 -21.87 5.71
CA ASP A 99 -7.02 -21.33 4.35
C ASP A 99 -6.38 -22.34 3.36
N LEU A 100 -5.70 -23.40 3.82
CA LEU A 100 -5.14 -24.49 3.01
C LEU A 100 -5.90 -25.81 3.23
N GLN A 101 -6.35 -26.43 2.14
CA GLN A 101 -6.85 -27.81 2.11
C GLN A 101 -5.81 -28.71 1.43
N VAL A 102 -5.73 -29.96 1.88
CA VAL A 102 -4.80 -30.97 1.35
C VAL A 102 -5.58 -32.22 1.01
N PHE A 103 -5.45 -32.71 -0.21
CA PHE A 103 -6.07 -33.93 -0.69
C PHE A 103 -4.99 -34.96 -1.05
N VAL A 104 -5.19 -36.23 -0.72
CA VAL A 104 -4.30 -37.33 -1.11
C VAL A 104 -5.09 -38.39 -1.86
N ASP A 105 -4.79 -38.54 -3.16
CA ASP A 105 -5.61 -39.27 -4.13
C ASP A 105 -7.10 -38.89 -4.00
N GLY A 106 -7.36 -37.59 -4.03
CA GLY A 106 -8.71 -37.00 -3.95
C GLY A 106 -9.36 -36.98 -2.55
N ARG A 107 -8.76 -37.62 -1.52
CA ARG A 107 -9.31 -37.65 -0.15
C ARG A 107 -8.78 -36.47 0.68
N GLU A 108 -9.66 -35.64 1.23
CA GLU A 108 -9.25 -34.53 2.10
C GLU A 108 -8.60 -35.02 3.40
N PHE A 109 -7.44 -34.45 3.74
CA PHE A 109 -6.69 -34.73 4.96
C PHE A 109 -6.88 -33.59 5.97
N ARG A 110 -7.05 -33.93 7.24
CA ARG A 110 -7.34 -32.95 8.30
C ARG A 110 -6.06 -32.27 8.82
N PHE A 111 -6.10 -30.95 8.99
CA PHE A 111 -5.03 -30.21 9.67
C PHE A 111 -4.85 -30.66 11.14
N ALA A 112 -3.60 -30.87 11.57
CA ALA A 112 -3.27 -31.40 12.88
C ALA A 112 -1.96 -30.79 13.45
N PRO A 113 -1.97 -29.53 13.93
CA PRO A 113 -0.75 -28.75 14.19
C PRO A 113 0.17 -29.34 15.26
N LEU A 114 -0.40 -29.92 16.33
CA LEU A 114 0.35 -30.45 17.47
C LEU A 114 0.77 -31.93 17.33
N GLY A 115 0.50 -32.56 16.18
CA GLY A 115 0.81 -33.96 15.92
C GLY A 115 -0.32 -34.67 15.18
N GLY A 116 0.04 -35.64 14.32
CA GLY A 116 -0.88 -36.29 13.39
C GLY A 116 -0.58 -37.76 13.14
N SER A 117 -1.62 -38.50 12.76
CA SER A 117 -1.66 -39.92 12.37
C SER A 117 -1.72 -40.06 10.84
N SER A 118 -2.20 -41.20 10.34
CA SER A 118 -2.74 -41.30 8.98
C SER A 118 -3.83 -40.24 8.71
N ASN A 119 -4.00 -39.84 7.46
CA ASN A 119 -5.06 -38.93 6.98
C ASN A 119 -5.03 -37.52 7.62
N THR A 120 -3.85 -37.08 8.05
CA THR A 120 -3.64 -35.73 8.60
C THR A 120 -2.44 -35.05 7.96
N TRP A 121 -2.40 -33.72 8.01
CA TRP A 121 -1.25 -32.91 7.61
C TRP A 121 -0.95 -31.84 8.66
N ARG A 122 0.28 -31.34 8.67
CA ARG A 122 0.70 -30.15 9.44
C ARG A 122 1.76 -29.37 8.68
N LEU A 123 1.93 -28.10 9.03
CA LEU A 123 3.08 -27.31 8.62
C LEU A 123 4.17 -27.41 9.69
N LEU A 124 5.40 -27.73 9.31
CA LEU A 124 6.61 -27.59 10.13
C LEU A 124 7.57 -26.67 9.39
N GLU A 125 7.89 -25.52 9.98
CA GLU A 125 8.65 -24.46 9.28
C GLU A 125 7.94 -24.08 7.97
N ASP A 126 8.47 -24.49 6.82
CA ASP A 126 7.88 -24.33 5.48
C ASP A 126 7.51 -25.66 4.79
N ASP A 127 7.70 -26.80 5.47
CA ASP A 127 7.34 -28.13 4.97
C ASP A 127 5.91 -28.53 5.37
N LEU A 128 5.14 -28.95 4.37
CA LEU A 128 3.92 -29.72 4.56
C LEU A 128 4.29 -31.18 4.90
N VAL A 129 4.04 -31.58 6.14
CA VAL A 129 4.28 -32.95 6.62
C VAL A 129 2.97 -33.73 6.65
N VAL A 130 2.91 -34.80 5.86
CA VAL A 130 1.64 -35.48 5.54
C VAL A 130 1.65 -36.94 5.99
N GLY A 131 0.56 -37.40 6.60
CA GLY A 131 0.35 -38.78 7.04
C GLY A 131 -0.11 -39.71 5.90
N ALA A 132 0.60 -39.68 4.77
CA ALA A 132 0.31 -40.49 3.59
C ALA A 132 0.96 -41.89 3.66
N ASN A 133 0.38 -42.86 2.95
CA ASN A 133 0.86 -44.22 2.80
C ASN A 133 1.75 -44.37 1.55
N ARG A 134 2.60 -45.41 1.51
CA ARG A 134 3.45 -45.74 0.33
C ARG A 134 2.68 -46.04 -0.97
N GLN A 135 1.38 -46.32 -0.87
CA GLN A 135 0.52 -46.57 -2.03
C GLN A 135 -0.04 -45.28 -2.61
N ASP A 136 -0.10 -44.21 -1.80
CA ASP A 136 -0.68 -42.94 -2.21
C ASP A 136 0.22 -42.27 -3.27
N ARG A 137 -0.37 -41.67 -4.31
CA ARG A 137 0.39 -41.19 -5.48
C ARG A 137 0.34 -39.69 -5.70
N THR A 138 -0.79 -39.08 -5.45
CA THR A 138 -1.00 -37.66 -5.72
C THR A 138 -1.31 -36.93 -4.42
N LEU A 139 -0.68 -35.78 -4.23
CA LEU A 139 -1.09 -34.81 -3.23
C LEU A 139 -1.44 -33.50 -3.91
N THR A 140 -2.62 -32.99 -3.60
CA THR A 140 -3.18 -31.76 -4.15
C THR A 140 -3.40 -30.76 -3.02
N MET A 141 -2.77 -29.60 -3.11
CA MET A 141 -2.89 -28.49 -2.16
C MET A 141 -3.82 -27.43 -2.75
N ARG A 142 -4.92 -27.08 -2.08
CA ARG A 142 -5.78 -25.94 -2.44
C ARG A 142 -5.64 -24.84 -1.42
N TYR A 143 -5.04 -23.70 -1.79
CA TYR A 143 -4.81 -22.59 -0.88
C TYR A 143 -5.74 -21.41 -1.21
N ALA A 144 -6.88 -21.32 -0.52
CA ALA A 144 -7.84 -20.23 -0.69
C ALA A 144 -7.28 -18.85 -0.28
N GLY A 145 -6.31 -18.81 0.64
CA GLY A 145 -5.51 -17.61 0.89
C GLY A 145 -4.63 -17.22 -0.30
N GLY A 146 -4.10 -18.23 -1.02
CA GLY A 146 -3.31 -18.09 -2.24
C GLY A 146 -4.13 -17.58 -3.40
N GLU A 147 -5.39 -18.02 -3.54
CA GLU A 147 -6.32 -17.50 -4.55
C GLU A 147 -6.43 -15.98 -4.51
N ARG A 148 -6.58 -15.40 -3.31
CA ARG A 148 -6.65 -13.93 -3.14
C ARG A 148 -5.34 -13.22 -3.47
N LEU A 149 -4.21 -13.83 -3.12
CA LEU A 149 -2.89 -13.28 -3.42
C LEU A 149 -2.61 -13.31 -4.93
N LEU A 150 -2.89 -14.44 -5.59
CA LEU A 150 -2.78 -14.63 -7.05
C LEU A 150 -3.79 -13.74 -7.81
N ALA A 151 -5.01 -13.56 -7.30
CA ALA A 151 -5.99 -12.65 -7.88
C ALA A 151 -5.53 -11.18 -7.84
N ARG A 152 -4.76 -10.74 -6.82
CA ARG A 152 -4.11 -9.41 -6.83
C ARG A 152 -2.78 -9.38 -7.59
N ARG A 153 -2.47 -10.42 -8.35
CA ARG A 153 -1.35 -10.52 -9.30
C ARG A 153 -1.79 -10.66 -10.77
N SER A 154 -3.09 -10.75 -11.05
CA SER A 154 -3.66 -10.68 -12.39
C SER A 154 -4.80 -9.66 -12.44
N LEU A 155 -4.77 -8.75 -13.42
CA LEU A 155 -5.78 -7.71 -13.59
C LEU A 155 -7.16 -8.32 -13.83
N ALA A 156 -7.30 -9.22 -14.81
CA ALA A 156 -8.54 -9.91 -15.16
C ALA A 156 -9.13 -10.71 -13.99
N ARG A 157 -8.28 -11.33 -13.16
CA ARG A 157 -8.71 -12.13 -12.01
C ARG A 157 -9.01 -11.30 -10.76
N SER A 158 -8.50 -10.06 -10.69
CA SER A 158 -8.68 -9.18 -9.53
C SER A 158 -10.11 -8.65 -9.37
N GLY A 159 -10.85 -8.54 -10.48
CA GLY A 159 -12.17 -7.88 -10.52
C GLY A 159 -12.13 -6.35 -10.33
N LEU A 160 -10.95 -5.71 -10.47
CA LEU A 160 -10.73 -4.29 -10.21
C LEU A 160 -10.47 -3.49 -11.48
N ALA A 161 -10.77 -2.18 -11.44
CA ALA A 161 -10.32 -1.26 -12.48
C ALA A 161 -8.77 -1.11 -12.46
N PRO A 162 -8.10 -0.81 -13.58
CA PRO A 162 -6.64 -0.64 -13.63
C PRO A 162 -6.09 0.32 -12.57
N SER A 163 -6.78 1.45 -12.36
CA SER A 163 -6.43 2.48 -11.36
C SER A 163 -6.55 2.03 -9.90
N GLU A 164 -7.29 0.95 -9.63
CA GLU A 164 -7.42 0.32 -8.31
C GLU A 164 -6.50 -0.91 -8.17
N PHE A 165 -6.32 -1.66 -9.26
CA PHE A 165 -5.46 -2.84 -9.31
C PHE A 165 -4.02 -2.50 -8.92
N VAL A 166 -3.47 -1.42 -9.50
CA VAL A 166 -2.11 -0.96 -9.24
C VAL A 166 -1.90 -0.43 -7.82
N ARG A 167 -2.94 -0.01 -7.09
CA ARG A 167 -2.80 0.55 -5.74
C ARG A 167 -2.46 -0.57 -4.76
N THR A 168 -1.35 -0.42 -4.04
CA THR A 168 -0.89 -1.43 -3.08
C THR A 168 -0.14 -0.82 -1.88
N SER A 169 0.24 -1.69 -0.95
CA SER A 169 1.27 -1.39 0.05
C SER A 169 2.23 -2.57 0.15
N LEU A 170 3.53 -2.31 0.18
CA LEU A 170 4.55 -3.33 0.39
C LEU A 170 5.12 -3.23 1.80
N THR A 171 5.28 -4.37 2.48
CA THR A 171 5.97 -4.47 3.76
C THR A 171 7.25 -5.29 3.59
N LEU A 172 8.40 -4.69 3.89
CA LEU A 172 9.72 -5.33 3.91
C LEU A 172 10.50 -4.80 5.13
N GLU A 173 11.31 -5.64 5.76
CA GLU A 173 12.23 -5.23 6.84
C GLU A 173 11.54 -4.45 7.99
N GLY A 174 10.28 -4.79 8.31
CA GLY A 174 9.48 -4.09 9.33
C GLY A 174 8.99 -2.68 8.95
N ARG A 175 9.18 -2.27 7.68
CA ARG A 175 8.68 -1.01 7.11
C ARG A 175 7.55 -1.30 6.13
N THR A 176 6.43 -0.60 6.24
CA THR A 176 5.33 -0.63 5.28
C THR A 176 5.25 0.68 4.52
N LEU A 177 5.23 0.64 3.19
CA LEU A 177 5.07 1.80 2.32
C LEU A 177 3.84 1.64 1.40
N PRO A 178 2.98 2.66 1.26
CA PRO A 178 1.97 2.70 0.20
C PRO A 178 2.63 3.01 -1.14
N GLY A 179 2.02 2.57 -2.24
CA GLY A 179 2.56 2.81 -3.57
C GLY A 179 1.79 2.13 -4.69
N LEU A 180 2.48 1.97 -5.81
CA LEU A 180 2.03 1.28 -7.01
C LEU A 180 2.67 -0.10 -7.11
N MET A 181 1.90 -1.08 -7.55
CA MET A 181 2.37 -2.33 -8.16
C MET A 181 2.17 -2.19 -9.67
N LEU A 182 3.24 -2.35 -10.44
CA LEU A 182 3.19 -2.45 -11.89
C LEU A 182 3.54 -3.88 -12.28
N THR A 183 2.75 -4.48 -13.17
CA THR A 183 3.12 -5.67 -13.93
C THR A 183 4.23 -5.32 -14.95
N THR A 184 4.79 -6.30 -15.64
CA THR A 184 5.91 -6.13 -16.58
C THR A 184 5.60 -6.82 -17.92
N PRO A 185 5.66 -6.12 -19.07
CA PRO A 185 5.79 -4.67 -19.23
C PRO A 185 4.48 -3.97 -18.84
N SER A 186 4.55 -2.70 -18.45
CA SER A 186 3.39 -1.85 -18.17
C SER A 186 3.78 -0.37 -18.20
N SER A 187 2.79 0.51 -18.36
CA SER A 187 2.96 1.95 -18.19
C SER A 187 1.79 2.58 -17.43
N GLY A 188 2.11 3.60 -16.63
CA GLY A 188 1.16 4.56 -16.08
C GLY A 188 1.56 5.96 -16.52
N THR A 189 0.64 6.71 -17.12
CA THR A 189 0.89 8.05 -17.69
C THR A 189 0.03 9.11 -17.00
N TRP A 190 0.67 10.12 -16.40
CA TRP A 190 0.03 11.28 -15.79
C TRP A 190 0.26 12.54 -16.62
N ARG A 191 -0.78 13.37 -16.81
CA ARG A 191 -0.62 14.74 -17.30
C ARG A 191 -0.47 15.68 -16.10
N LEU A 192 0.62 16.44 -16.04
CA LEU A 192 0.86 17.41 -14.97
C LEU A 192 1.70 18.60 -15.47
N THR A 193 1.61 19.73 -14.77
CA THR A 193 2.54 20.83 -14.93
C THR A 193 3.70 20.64 -13.95
N VAL A 194 4.90 20.46 -14.47
CA VAL A 194 6.10 20.26 -13.65
C VAL A 194 6.34 21.52 -12.79
N PRO A 195 6.60 21.40 -11.47
CA PRO A 195 6.84 22.55 -10.60
C PRO A 195 7.89 23.52 -11.16
N ALA A 196 7.65 24.82 -11.04
CA ALA A 196 8.47 25.84 -11.70
C ALA A 196 9.87 26.01 -11.07
N ARG A 197 10.08 25.55 -9.83
CA ARG A 197 11.32 25.80 -9.07
C ARG A 197 11.86 24.51 -8.47
N SER A 198 13.10 24.17 -8.82
CA SER A 198 13.81 22.98 -8.38
C SER A 198 12.99 21.67 -8.46
N PRO A 199 12.27 21.38 -9.57
CA PRO A 199 11.42 20.20 -9.62
C PRO A 199 12.23 18.90 -9.54
N ARG A 200 11.73 17.96 -8.76
CA ARG A 200 12.33 16.65 -8.47
C ARG A 200 11.25 15.58 -8.53
N PHE A 201 11.62 14.40 -9.00
CA PHE A 201 10.85 13.18 -8.73
C PHE A 201 11.53 12.40 -7.60
N ARG A 202 10.74 11.78 -6.72
CA ARG A 202 11.21 10.74 -5.79
C ARG A 202 10.23 9.58 -5.70
N ALA A 203 10.75 8.37 -5.60
CA ALA A 203 10.04 7.16 -5.15
C ALA A 203 10.96 6.24 -4.34
N THR A 204 10.39 5.36 -3.53
CA THR A 204 11.11 4.19 -2.98
C THR A 204 10.74 2.96 -3.79
N THR A 205 11.68 2.38 -4.52
CA THR A 205 11.45 1.21 -5.39
C THR A 205 11.81 -0.11 -4.71
N SER A 206 11.23 -1.22 -5.19
CA SER A 206 11.57 -2.61 -4.84
C SER A 206 10.98 -3.55 -5.90
N LEU A 207 11.57 -4.72 -6.13
CA LEU A 207 10.80 -5.85 -6.68
C LEU A 207 9.82 -6.34 -5.59
N MET A 208 8.61 -6.77 -5.93
CA MET A 208 7.75 -7.40 -4.92
C MET A 208 8.24 -8.83 -4.61
N PRO A 209 8.09 -9.32 -3.37
CA PRO A 209 8.28 -10.73 -3.07
C PRO A 209 7.40 -11.63 -3.92
N ARG A 210 7.95 -12.76 -4.36
CA ARG A 210 7.22 -13.83 -5.03
C ARG A 210 6.13 -14.36 -4.09
N VAL A 211 4.94 -14.62 -4.63
CA VAL A 211 3.83 -15.24 -3.89
C VAL A 211 4.00 -16.77 -3.84
N VAL A 212 4.71 -17.32 -4.83
CA VAL A 212 4.95 -18.76 -5.01
C VAL A 212 6.45 -19.00 -5.20
N ASP A 213 7.00 -20.05 -4.61
CA ASP A 213 8.42 -20.44 -4.73
C ASP A 213 8.65 -21.44 -5.87
N THR A 214 8.18 -21.08 -7.07
CA THR A 214 8.39 -21.83 -8.30
C THR A 214 8.77 -20.88 -9.42
N GLY A 215 9.74 -21.26 -10.25
CA GLY A 215 10.32 -20.39 -11.27
C GLY A 215 11.27 -19.33 -10.71
N ALA A 216 12.00 -18.69 -11.62
CA ALA A 216 12.87 -17.56 -11.34
C ALA A 216 12.14 -16.23 -11.60
N THR A 217 12.78 -15.12 -11.23
CA THR A 217 12.47 -13.77 -11.72
C THR A 217 13.74 -13.25 -12.35
N ASP A 218 13.65 -12.80 -13.60
CA ASP A 218 14.75 -12.13 -14.30
C ASP A 218 14.85 -10.65 -13.90
N GLY A 219 13.76 -10.12 -13.33
CA GLY A 219 13.67 -8.76 -12.82
C GLY A 219 13.23 -7.77 -13.90
N THR A 220 12.81 -6.59 -13.46
CA THR A 220 12.34 -5.54 -14.37
C THR A 220 13.14 -4.26 -14.24
N THR A 221 13.19 -3.51 -15.34
CA THR A 221 13.76 -2.17 -15.37
C THR A 221 12.61 -1.15 -15.30
N LEU A 222 12.61 -0.32 -14.26
CA LEU A 222 11.75 0.85 -14.16
C LEU A 222 12.37 2.03 -14.89
N GLU A 223 11.56 2.73 -15.67
CA GLU A 223 11.92 3.94 -16.39
C GLU A 223 10.98 5.07 -15.97
N LEU A 224 11.56 6.22 -15.60
CA LEU A 224 10.85 7.49 -15.48
C LEU A 224 11.06 8.25 -16.78
N VAL A 225 9.97 8.52 -17.48
CA VAL A 225 10.00 9.08 -18.83
C VAL A 225 9.15 10.36 -18.87
N VAL A 226 9.66 11.39 -19.54
CA VAL A 226 8.90 12.62 -19.82
C VAL A 226 8.64 12.70 -21.32
N ARG A 227 7.36 12.86 -21.67
CA ARG A 227 6.87 13.17 -23.02
C ARG A 227 6.46 14.62 -23.09
N ALA A 228 7.12 15.40 -23.96
CA ALA A 228 6.87 16.82 -24.12
C ALA A 228 7.22 17.27 -25.55
N GLY A 229 6.39 18.10 -26.17
CA GLY A 229 6.68 18.66 -27.51
C GLY A 229 6.78 17.65 -28.65
N GLY A 230 6.31 16.41 -28.46
CA GLY A 230 6.47 15.31 -29.42
C GLY A 230 7.72 14.44 -29.20
N GLU A 231 8.58 14.79 -28.25
CA GLU A 231 9.77 14.01 -27.87
C GLU A 231 9.49 13.16 -26.63
N GLU A 232 10.10 11.97 -26.56
CA GLU A 232 10.13 11.09 -25.38
C GLU A 232 11.56 11.06 -24.81
N THR A 233 11.73 11.38 -23.53
CA THR A 233 13.03 11.37 -22.83
C THR A 233 12.98 10.46 -21.60
N VAL A 234 13.81 9.42 -21.57
CA VAL A 234 14.05 8.65 -20.34
C VAL A 234 14.91 9.50 -19.39
N VAL A 235 14.32 9.96 -18.29
CA VAL A 235 14.96 10.86 -17.32
C VAL A 235 15.78 10.07 -16.29
N ALA A 236 15.28 8.89 -15.90
CA ALA A 236 15.98 7.99 -15.00
C ALA A 236 15.58 6.54 -15.23
N GLU A 237 16.51 5.62 -14.93
CA GLU A 237 16.32 4.18 -15.00
C GLU A 237 16.63 3.55 -13.63
N ARG A 238 15.91 2.48 -13.25
CA ARG A 238 16.18 1.68 -12.05
C ARG A 238 15.90 0.19 -12.32
N LYS A 239 16.95 -0.61 -12.40
CA LYS A 239 16.85 -2.08 -12.43
C LYS A 239 16.44 -2.64 -11.06
N LEU A 240 15.54 -3.61 -11.06
CA LEU A 240 15.01 -4.30 -9.90
C LEU A 240 15.16 -5.81 -10.07
N SER A 241 16.14 -6.42 -9.37
CA SER A 241 16.44 -7.85 -9.44
C SER A 241 16.16 -8.63 -8.15
N ALA A 242 15.78 -7.94 -7.07
CA ALA A 242 15.45 -8.56 -5.79
C ALA A 242 14.55 -7.65 -4.94
N PRO A 243 13.77 -8.21 -3.99
CA PRO A 243 13.06 -7.42 -2.98
C PRO A 243 14.03 -6.63 -2.08
N GLY A 244 13.69 -5.37 -1.81
CA GLY A 244 14.44 -4.48 -0.94
C GLY A 244 14.19 -3.02 -1.29
N PHE A 245 13.89 -2.19 -0.29
CA PHE A 245 13.61 -0.78 -0.53
C PHE A 245 14.87 0.00 -0.95
N ARG A 246 14.77 0.72 -2.07
CA ARG A 246 15.83 1.58 -2.62
C ARG A 246 15.25 2.92 -3.05
N GLU A 247 15.82 4.03 -2.59
CA GLU A 247 15.41 5.35 -3.06
C GLU A 247 15.78 5.55 -4.53
N TRP A 248 14.93 6.29 -5.24
CA TRP A 248 15.07 6.61 -6.65
C TRP A 248 14.59 8.05 -6.86
N GLU A 249 15.50 8.89 -7.35
CA GLU A 249 15.27 10.31 -7.57
C GLU A 249 15.69 10.71 -8.99
N ALA A 250 15.05 11.74 -9.52
CA ALA A 250 15.39 12.32 -10.81
C ALA A 250 15.20 13.85 -10.81
N ASP A 251 16.01 14.55 -11.61
CA ASP A 251 15.86 15.99 -11.85
C ASP A 251 14.88 16.22 -13.01
N LEU A 252 13.82 17.02 -12.77
CA LEU A 252 12.85 17.40 -13.79
C LEU A 252 13.04 18.85 -14.26
N GLY A 253 14.15 19.49 -13.88
CA GLY A 253 14.52 20.87 -14.21
C GLY A 253 14.39 21.27 -15.67
N PRO A 254 14.75 20.41 -16.67
CA PRO A 254 14.58 20.73 -18.09
C PRO A 254 13.12 21.02 -18.50
N TRP A 255 12.14 20.57 -17.71
CA TRP A 255 10.71 20.76 -17.95
C TRP A 255 10.03 21.68 -16.94
N ALA A 256 10.78 22.37 -16.06
CA ALA A 256 10.22 23.25 -15.03
C ALA A 256 9.19 24.24 -15.60
N GLY A 257 8.00 24.29 -14.98
CA GLY A 257 6.88 25.14 -15.38
C GLY A 257 6.15 24.70 -16.66
N ARG A 258 6.52 23.57 -17.28
CA ARG A 258 5.88 23.05 -18.50
C ARG A 258 4.87 21.96 -18.16
N SER A 259 3.76 21.92 -18.91
CA SER A 259 2.85 20.78 -18.91
C SER A 259 3.42 19.64 -19.74
N VAL A 260 3.48 18.45 -19.16
CA VAL A 260 4.09 17.24 -19.75
C VAL A 260 3.23 16.00 -19.47
N GLU A 261 3.47 14.94 -20.24
CA GLU A 261 3.09 13.59 -19.87
C GLU A 261 4.27 12.92 -19.15
N LEU A 262 4.09 12.59 -17.87
CA LEU A 262 5.05 11.84 -17.07
C LEU A 262 4.63 10.37 -17.06
N VAL A 263 5.53 9.49 -17.47
CA VAL A 263 5.28 8.04 -17.58
C VAL A 263 6.19 7.29 -16.62
N LEU A 264 5.61 6.37 -15.85
CA LEU A 264 6.33 5.29 -15.17
C LEU A 264 6.15 4.03 -16.00
N ARG A 265 7.24 3.48 -16.54
CA ARG A 265 7.24 2.29 -17.40
C ARG A 265 8.06 1.15 -16.77
N THR A 266 7.58 -0.08 -16.86
CA THR A 266 8.36 -1.31 -16.64
C THR A 266 8.71 -1.92 -17.98
N THR A 267 9.95 -2.37 -18.14
CA THR A 267 10.40 -3.11 -19.34
C THR A 267 10.83 -4.54 -18.97
N VAL A 268 10.59 -5.47 -19.90
CA VAL A 268 10.89 -6.90 -19.74
C VAL A 268 12.40 -7.11 -19.82
N THR A 269 12.96 -7.85 -18.86
CA THR A 269 14.29 -8.44 -18.97
C THR A 269 14.11 -9.94 -19.01
N GLY A 270 14.43 -10.63 -20.12
CA GLY A 270 14.22 -12.09 -20.19
C GLY A 270 12.74 -12.50 -20.18
N THR A 271 12.36 -13.33 -19.21
CA THR A 271 10.98 -13.77 -18.96
C THR A 271 10.32 -12.88 -17.91
N PRO A 272 9.10 -12.39 -18.12
CA PRO A 272 8.46 -11.46 -17.20
C PRO A 272 7.83 -12.18 -16.00
N ASP A 273 8.28 -13.38 -15.65
CA ASP A 273 7.68 -14.21 -14.59
C ASP A 273 8.03 -13.67 -13.20
N HIS A 274 7.01 -13.49 -12.36
CA HIS A 274 7.07 -12.83 -11.05
C HIS A 274 7.55 -11.37 -11.03
N ASP A 275 7.72 -10.73 -12.19
CA ASP A 275 8.24 -9.36 -12.31
C ASP A 275 7.18 -8.28 -11.99
N TYR A 276 6.85 -8.15 -10.71
CA TYR A 276 6.02 -7.06 -10.19
C TYR A 276 6.90 -5.96 -9.60
N ALA A 277 6.98 -4.82 -10.26
CA ALA A 277 7.67 -3.65 -9.72
C ALA A 277 6.81 -2.96 -8.65
N PHE A 278 7.39 -2.66 -7.48
CA PHE A 278 6.80 -1.76 -6.51
C PHE A 278 7.43 -0.37 -6.61
N VAL A 279 6.58 0.65 -6.74
CA VAL A 279 6.96 2.06 -6.71
C VAL A 279 6.26 2.72 -5.53
N GLY A 280 6.97 2.83 -4.40
CA GLY A 280 6.51 3.40 -3.13
C GLY A 280 6.48 4.92 -3.15
N ALA A 281 5.33 5.47 -2.79
CA ALA A 281 5.03 6.90 -2.72
C ALA A 281 5.62 7.79 -3.86
N PRO A 282 5.53 7.41 -5.15
CA PRO A 282 6.05 8.21 -6.26
C PRO A 282 5.43 9.61 -6.24
N THR A 283 6.30 10.61 -6.21
CA THR A 283 5.93 12.01 -5.99
C THR A 283 6.84 12.91 -6.82
N VAL A 284 6.25 13.74 -7.67
CA VAL A 284 6.93 14.93 -8.21
C VAL A 284 6.74 16.06 -7.21
N TRP A 285 7.77 16.84 -6.93
CA TRP A 285 7.68 18.01 -6.06
C TRP A 285 8.67 19.12 -6.49
N GLY A 286 8.46 20.33 -6.01
CA GLY A 286 9.36 21.48 -6.19
C GLY A 286 9.39 22.38 -4.96
N THR A 287 10.18 23.45 -5.01
CA THR A 287 10.30 24.40 -3.90
C THR A 287 9.05 25.29 -3.84
N PRO A 288 8.24 25.25 -2.76
CA PRO A 288 6.91 25.86 -2.70
C PRO A 288 6.96 27.37 -2.90
N GLU A 289 6.20 27.92 -3.86
CA GLU A 289 6.29 29.33 -4.31
C GLU A 289 6.53 30.33 -3.17
N GLN A 290 5.75 30.19 -2.11
CA GLN A 290 5.87 30.95 -0.87
C GLN A 290 6.50 30.12 0.25
N GLU A 291 7.41 30.73 1.00
CA GLU A 291 7.98 30.14 2.21
C GLU A 291 6.87 29.90 3.26
N VAL A 292 6.79 28.67 3.78
CA VAL A 292 5.79 28.27 4.77
C VAL A 292 6.12 28.93 6.11
N ARG A 293 5.46 30.04 6.43
CA ARG A 293 5.77 30.82 7.65
C ARG A 293 5.11 30.29 8.93
N ARG A 294 4.06 29.48 8.81
CA ARG A 294 3.25 28.96 9.93
C ARG A 294 2.68 27.60 9.56
N VAL A 295 2.77 26.66 10.49
CA VAL A 295 2.13 25.34 10.42
C VAL A 295 1.34 25.16 11.70
N LEU A 296 0.12 24.61 11.60
CA LEU A 296 -0.63 24.18 12.78
C LEU A 296 -1.10 22.73 12.59
N VAL A 297 -0.94 21.94 13.64
CA VAL A 297 -1.46 20.58 13.75
C VAL A 297 -2.55 20.58 14.83
N ILE A 298 -3.78 20.21 14.45
CA ILE A 298 -4.92 20.09 15.38
C ILE A 298 -5.22 18.61 15.57
N GLY A 299 -5.18 18.13 16.81
CA GLY A 299 -5.64 16.79 17.17
C GLY A 299 -6.99 16.85 17.87
N LEU A 300 -7.98 16.13 17.35
CA LEU A 300 -9.27 15.92 18.00
C LEU A 300 -9.25 14.58 18.75
N ASP A 301 -9.76 14.53 19.98
CA ASP A 301 -9.83 13.27 20.74
C ASP A 301 -11.15 12.54 20.49
N THR A 302 -11.05 11.27 20.11
CA THR A 302 -12.18 10.32 20.00
C THR A 302 -13.26 10.65 18.96
N THR A 303 -13.15 11.76 18.22
CA THR A 303 -14.04 12.14 17.11
C THR A 303 -14.04 11.09 15.99
N ARG A 304 -15.21 10.87 15.35
CA ARG A 304 -15.42 9.85 14.31
C ARG A 304 -16.05 10.49 13.08
N THR A 305 -15.67 10.00 11.90
CA THR A 305 -16.16 10.48 10.59
C THR A 305 -17.68 10.44 10.46
N ARG A 306 -18.33 9.38 10.95
CA ARG A 306 -19.79 9.20 10.90
C ARG A 306 -20.63 10.22 11.69
N ASP A 307 -20.00 11.10 12.47
CA ASP A 307 -20.65 12.11 13.31
C ASP A 307 -20.31 13.55 12.82
N MET A 308 -19.88 13.70 11.56
CA MET A 308 -19.42 14.95 10.92
C MET A 308 -20.22 15.25 9.64
N GLY A 309 -20.65 16.50 9.45
CA GLY A 309 -21.51 16.93 8.35
C GLY A 309 -20.92 16.71 6.95
N TRP A 310 -19.63 17.01 6.75
CA TRP A 310 -18.95 16.78 5.45
C TRP A 310 -18.80 15.30 5.05
N TYR A 311 -19.06 14.34 5.97
CA TYR A 311 -19.19 12.91 5.67
C TYR A 311 -20.65 12.45 5.52
N GLY A 312 -21.61 13.38 5.45
CA GLY A 312 -23.04 13.09 5.24
C GLY A 312 -23.83 12.84 6.52
N TYR A 313 -23.43 13.41 7.67
CA TYR A 313 -24.21 13.32 8.90
C TYR A 313 -25.31 14.39 8.97
N ASP A 314 -26.58 13.97 9.14
CA ASP A 314 -27.76 14.83 9.03
C ASP A 314 -27.88 15.96 10.08
N LYS A 315 -27.08 15.92 11.15
CA LYS A 315 -27.13 16.91 12.23
C LYS A 315 -25.95 17.88 12.12
N PRO A 316 -26.15 19.18 12.40
CA PRO A 316 -25.09 20.20 12.37
C PRO A 316 -24.18 20.09 13.61
N THR A 317 -23.45 18.98 13.74
CA THR A 317 -22.44 18.77 14.79
C THR A 317 -21.12 19.46 14.51
N THR A 318 -20.84 19.80 13.24
CA THR A 318 -19.55 20.31 12.79
C THR A 318 -19.61 21.52 11.84
N PRO A 319 -20.58 22.45 11.91
CA PRO A 319 -20.82 23.45 10.86
C PRO A 319 -19.59 24.28 10.45
N GLU A 320 -18.75 24.69 11.41
CA GLU A 320 -17.51 25.45 11.13
C GLU A 320 -16.44 24.59 10.43
N LEU A 321 -16.36 23.30 10.76
CA LEU A 321 -15.45 22.35 10.13
C LEU A 321 -16.00 21.88 8.76
N ASP A 322 -17.33 21.81 8.60
CA ASP A 322 -17.97 21.58 7.30
C ASP A 322 -17.65 22.74 6.34
N ALA A 323 -17.75 23.98 6.82
CA ALA A 323 -17.37 25.18 6.08
C ALA A 323 -15.87 25.20 5.71
N LEU A 324 -14.99 24.78 6.62
CA LEU A 324 -13.56 24.63 6.33
C LEU A 324 -13.29 23.51 5.31
N ALA A 325 -13.96 22.36 5.43
CA ALA A 325 -13.82 21.22 4.54
C ALA A 325 -14.17 21.58 3.09
N ASN A 326 -15.22 22.37 2.89
CA ASN A 326 -15.64 22.86 1.56
C ASN A 326 -14.59 23.72 0.83
N THR A 327 -13.59 24.25 1.53
CA THR A 327 -12.48 25.05 0.95
C THR A 327 -11.11 24.38 1.12
N SER A 328 -11.08 23.10 1.49
CA SER A 328 -9.86 22.36 1.87
C SER A 328 -9.74 21.03 1.12
N MET A 329 -8.53 20.47 1.09
CA MET A 329 -8.34 19.07 0.70
C MET A 329 -8.77 18.14 1.85
N VAL A 330 -9.79 17.31 1.61
CA VAL A 330 -10.30 16.34 2.60
C VAL A 330 -9.77 14.93 2.31
N ALA A 331 -9.03 14.35 3.26
CA ALA A 331 -8.59 12.96 3.18
C ALA A 331 -9.71 12.00 3.59
N VAL A 332 -10.48 11.49 2.61
CA VAL A 332 -11.59 10.55 2.86
C VAL A 332 -11.16 9.16 3.35
N ASN A 333 -9.89 8.79 3.19
CA ASN A 333 -9.31 7.49 3.58
C ASN A 333 -8.17 7.64 4.62
N ALA A 334 -8.45 8.30 5.74
CA ALA A 334 -7.49 8.48 6.83
C ALA A 334 -7.76 7.51 8.00
N TRP A 335 -6.73 6.77 8.43
CA TRP A 335 -6.84 5.73 9.46
C TRP A 335 -5.89 5.98 10.63
N THR A 336 -6.34 5.72 11.85
CA THR A 336 -5.47 5.77 13.04
C THR A 336 -4.72 4.44 13.22
N PRO A 337 -3.37 4.44 13.36
CA PRO A 337 -2.61 3.20 13.59
C PRO A 337 -2.85 2.54 14.95
N ALA A 338 -3.56 3.20 15.88
CA ALA A 338 -3.98 2.61 17.15
C ALA A 338 -5.23 3.33 17.71
N PRO A 339 -6.27 2.62 18.16
CA PRO A 339 -7.49 3.23 18.72
C PRO A 339 -7.31 3.66 20.20
N ARG A 340 -6.20 4.33 20.54
CA ARG A 340 -5.92 4.88 21.87
C ARG A 340 -5.07 6.15 21.76
N THR A 341 -5.43 7.18 22.54
CA THR A 341 -4.83 8.54 22.51
C THR A 341 -3.30 8.55 22.53
N ARG A 342 -2.67 7.85 23.47
CA ARG A 342 -1.19 7.85 23.62
C ARG A 342 -0.45 7.31 22.38
N PRO A 343 -0.72 6.08 21.88
CA PRO A 343 -0.06 5.59 20.67
C PRO A 343 -0.50 6.33 19.39
N SER A 344 -1.75 6.79 19.27
CA SER A 344 -2.19 7.51 18.07
C SER A 344 -1.48 8.86 17.90
N PHE A 345 -1.50 9.72 18.93
CA PHE A 345 -0.84 11.02 18.89
C PHE A 345 0.68 10.90 18.77
N ARG A 346 1.29 9.93 19.46
CA ARG A 346 2.73 9.68 19.32
C ARG A 346 3.08 9.31 17.88
N THR A 347 2.33 8.42 17.24
CA THR A 347 2.51 8.09 15.82
C THR A 347 2.31 9.30 14.91
N ALA A 348 1.24 10.08 15.10
CA ALA A 348 0.95 11.26 14.28
C ALA A 348 2.05 12.33 14.37
N THR A 349 2.64 12.53 15.55
CA THR A 349 3.68 13.54 15.79
C THR A 349 5.11 13.06 15.55
N THR A 350 5.35 11.78 15.24
CA THR A 350 6.70 11.27 14.92
C THR A 350 6.82 10.60 13.54
N GLY A 351 5.69 10.35 12.85
CA GLY A 351 5.68 9.60 11.59
C GLY A 351 6.09 8.12 11.73
N ARG A 352 5.99 7.54 12.94
CA ARG A 352 6.42 6.15 13.22
C ARG A 352 5.26 5.32 13.77
N TYR A 353 5.17 4.04 13.38
CA TYR A 353 4.22 3.10 13.96
C TYR A 353 4.37 2.98 15.50
N PRO A 354 3.31 2.64 16.26
CA PRO A 354 3.25 2.82 17.72
C PRO A 354 4.43 2.28 18.54
N LEU A 355 5.01 1.14 18.13
CA LEU A 355 6.19 0.55 18.79
C LEU A 355 7.47 1.35 18.49
N LEU A 356 7.67 1.74 17.23
CA LEU A 356 8.84 2.50 16.76
C LEU A 356 8.77 3.99 17.10
N ALA A 357 7.62 4.48 17.54
CA ALA A 357 7.43 5.86 17.96
C ALA A 357 8.00 6.16 19.36
N VAL A 358 8.32 5.12 20.16
CA VAL A 358 8.95 5.29 21.47
C VAL A 358 10.33 5.91 21.31
N GLY A 359 10.51 7.15 21.79
CA GLY A 359 11.78 7.86 21.70
C GLY A 359 12.13 8.43 20.32
N ALA A 360 11.24 8.31 19.32
CA ALA A 360 11.42 8.96 18.03
C ALA A 360 11.29 10.48 18.14
N THR A 361 12.08 11.20 17.34
CA THR A 361 12.05 12.67 17.19
C THR A 361 10.64 13.16 16.88
N ASN A 362 10.17 14.16 17.62
CA ASN A 362 8.88 14.79 17.37
C ASN A 362 8.94 15.78 16.20
N ILE A 363 7.84 15.95 15.47
CA ILE A 363 7.68 16.95 14.42
C ILE A 363 7.96 18.38 14.93
N GLY A 364 7.68 18.69 16.20
CA GLY A 364 8.05 19.95 16.84
C GLY A 364 9.57 20.16 16.96
N GLU A 365 10.34 19.10 17.23
CA GLU A 365 11.80 19.13 17.24
C GLU A 365 12.36 19.35 15.82
N VAL A 366 11.76 18.69 14.82
CA VAL A 366 12.12 18.85 13.39
C VAL A 366 11.83 20.27 12.90
N PHE A 367 10.68 20.86 13.25
CA PHE A 367 10.38 22.25 12.91
C PHE A 367 11.34 23.22 13.61
N ALA A 368 11.65 23.00 14.89
CA ALA A 368 12.60 23.83 15.63
C ALA A 368 14.02 23.79 15.02
N SER A 369 14.53 22.61 14.62
CA SER A 369 15.83 22.50 13.96
C SER A 369 15.87 23.13 12.56
N ASN A 370 14.71 23.40 11.96
CA ASN A 370 14.55 24.10 10.68
C ASN A 370 14.11 25.57 10.87
N GLY A 371 14.32 26.15 12.06
CA GLY A 371 14.17 27.59 12.30
C GLY A 371 12.77 28.07 12.68
N PHE A 372 11.80 27.17 12.88
CA PHE A 372 10.46 27.54 13.33
C PHE A 372 10.43 27.70 14.87
N ALA A 373 9.73 28.73 15.34
CA ALA A 373 9.30 28.77 16.73
C ALA A 373 8.16 27.74 16.93
N THR A 374 8.32 26.81 17.88
CA THR A 374 7.35 25.74 18.14
C THR A 374 6.72 25.86 19.52
N ALA A 375 5.46 25.46 19.62
CA ALA A 375 4.68 25.45 20.85
C ALA A 375 3.62 24.36 20.79
N GLY A 376 3.34 23.70 21.92
CA GLY A 376 2.29 22.70 22.05
C GLY A 376 1.26 23.10 23.11
N PHE A 377 -0.02 23.04 22.76
CA PHE A 377 -1.14 23.31 23.68
C PHE A 377 -2.00 22.06 23.78
N VAL A 378 -2.22 21.57 25.00
CA VAL A 378 -2.83 20.27 25.24
C VAL A 378 -3.92 20.39 26.31
N ALA A 379 -5.16 20.03 25.93
CA ALA A 379 -6.30 19.92 26.84
C ALA A 379 -6.61 18.46 27.25
N ASN A 380 -5.72 17.51 26.94
CA ASN A 380 -5.89 16.09 27.19
C ASN A 380 -4.91 15.60 28.28
N ILE A 381 -5.45 15.06 29.38
CA ILE A 381 -4.66 14.62 30.56
C ILE A 381 -3.67 13.47 30.29
N HIS A 382 -3.75 12.79 29.15
CA HIS A 382 -2.84 11.70 28.78
C HIS A 382 -1.71 12.13 27.83
N LEU A 383 -1.69 13.40 27.45
CA LEU A 383 -0.70 13.99 26.57
C LEU A 383 0.02 15.13 27.30
N GLN A 384 1.25 15.42 26.88
CA GLN A 384 2.01 16.59 27.32
C GLN A 384 2.69 17.20 26.08
N PRO A 385 2.79 18.54 25.98
CA PRO A 385 3.70 19.18 25.04
C PRO A 385 5.12 18.66 25.24
N ARG A 386 5.91 18.65 24.18
CA ARG A 386 7.29 18.14 24.18
C ARG A 386 8.19 19.03 23.35
#